data_AF-A0AAU7KLD6-F1
#
_entry.id   AF-A0AAU7KLD6-F1
#
_cell.length_a   1.000
_cell.length_b   1.000
_cell.length_c   1.000
_cell.angle_alpha   90.00
_cell.angle_beta   90.00
_cell.angle_gamma   90.00
#
_symmetry.space_group_name_H-M   'P 1'
#
loop_
_entity.id
_entity.type
_entity.pdbx_description
1 polymer ?
#
loop_
_entity_poly.entity_id
_entity_poly.type
_entity_poly.pdbx_seq_one_letter_code
_entity_poly.pdbx_strand_id
1 'polypeptide(L)'
;MSDIALYVMIYAAVLMSIYQVYYIYYEQHFADFEKRPGMDAEALEELSRLAEQARNTGDREAFARAVNERFDGRVDPRVALAAFSRDDEPVNAAMLLRRRRQIVTNGRIMVRHLASWTTRPPSRDLRGTLIIVIIALCLSVLGLGGLSVYTIGYELGSPAFAWANDPAVLLSLIALLIVATHLVYKLDVYLHDLYEIGRLNPHFR
;
A
#
# COMPACT_ATOMS: atom_id res chain seq x y z
N MET A 1 30.50 1.69 20.53
CA MET A 1 29.70 2.92 20.34
C MET A 1 29.47 3.53 21.71
N SER A 2 29.51 4.85 21.86
CA SER A 2 29.17 5.51 23.12
C SER A 2 27.65 5.51 23.34
N ASP A 3 27.20 5.49 24.59
CA ASP A 3 25.76 5.49 24.94
C ASP A 3 25.02 6.69 24.36
N ILE A 4 25.69 7.85 24.28
CA ILE A 4 25.17 9.06 23.62
C ILE A 4 24.80 8.78 22.15
N ALA A 5 25.62 8.03 21.42
CA ALA A 5 25.33 7.70 20.02
C ALA A 5 24.10 6.79 19.90
N LEU A 6 23.89 5.87 20.83
CA LEU A 6 22.70 5.03 20.87
C LEU A 6 21.43 5.86 21.10
N TYR A 7 21.45 6.80 22.05
CA TYR A 7 20.30 7.68 22.28
C TYR A 7 19.99 8.58 21.08
N VAL A 8 21.01 9.11 20.39
CA VAL A 8 20.82 9.89 19.16
C VAL A 8 20.13 9.05 18.07
N MET A 9 20.54 7.79 17.90
CA MET A 9 19.89 6.90 16.92
C MET A 9 18.48 6.51 17.33
N ILE A 10 18.20 6.30 18.62
CA ILE A 10 16.84 6.08 19.13
C ILE A 10 15.96 7.27 18.76
N TYR A 11 16.44 8.49 19.02
CA TYR A 11 15.70 9.70 18.68
C TYR A 11 15.45 9.83 17.17
N ALA A 12 16.48 9.59 16.35
CA ALA A 12 16.35 9.58 14.90
C ALA A 12 15.35 8.52 14.40
N ALA A 13 15.35 7.34 15.00
CA ALA A 13 14.43 6.26 14.67
C ALA A 13 12.98 6.60 15.06
N VAL A 14 12.77 7.24 16.21
CA VAL A 14 11.45 7.75 16.61
C VAL A 14 10.94 8.79 15.61
N LEU A 15 11.78 9.75 15.20
CA LEU A 15 11.41 10.72 14.17
C LEU A 15 11.07 10.05 12.83
N MET A 16 11.86 9.04 12.45
CA MET A 16 11.60 8.25 11.25
C MET A 16 10.25 7.52 11.31
N SER A 17 9.88 6.96 12.47
CA SER A 17 8.57 6.32 12.68
C SER A 17 7.40 7.30 12.54
N ILE A 18 7.54 8.52 13.08
CA ILE A 18 6.53 9.57 12.92
C ILE A 18 6.40 9.95 11.45
N TYR A 19 7.52 10.18 10.78
CA TYR A 19 7.54 10.49 9.35
C TYR A 19 6.90 9.37 8.51
N GLN A 20 7.16 8.11 8.87
CA GLN A 20 6.59 6.96 8.18
C GLN A 20 5.06 6.93 8.29
N VAL A 21 4.49 7.18 9.47
CA VAL A 21 3.02 7.28 9.62
C VAL A 21 2.46 8.45 8.82
N TYR A 22 3.10 9.62 8.88
CA TYR A 22 2.70 10.78 8.08
C TYR A 22 2.70 10.46 6.59
N TYR A 23 3.78 9.84 6.09
CA TYR A 23 3.91 9.43 4.70
C TYR A 23 2.82 8.45 4.30
N ILE A 24 2.55 7.43 5.13
CA ILE A 24 1.49 6.44 4.87
C ILE A 24 0.13 7.12 4.81
N TYR A 25 -0.18 7.99 5.78
CA TYR A 25 -1.45 8.72 5.80
C TYR A 25 -1.61 9.60 4.56
N TYR A 26 -0.56 10.34 4.18
CA TYR A 26 -0.56 11.16 2.98
C TYR A 26 -0.76 10.31 1.72
N GLU A 27 -0.02 9.20 1.58
CA GLU A 27 -0.14 8.31 0.44
C GLU A 27 -1.54 7.67 0.37
N GLN A 28 -2.15 7.40 1.52
CA GLN A 28 -3.47 6.80 1.55
C GLN A 28 -4.60 7.78 1.18
N HIS A 29 -4.50 9.04 1.59
CA HIS A 29 -5.58 10.01 1.43
C HIS A 29 -5.41 10.97 0.25
N PHE A 30 -4.18 11.21 -0.20
CA PHE A 30 -3.87 12.28 -1.16
C PHE A 30 -3.07 11.84 -2.38
N ALA A 31 -2.31 10.73 -2.32
CA ALA A 31 -1.49 10.31 -3.47
C ALA A 31 -2.30 9.84 -4.69
N ASP A 32 -3.60 9.56 -4.54
CA ASP A 32 -4.47 9.23 -5.68
C ASP A 32 -4.64 10.39 -6.69
N PHE A 33 -4.31 11.64 -6.32
CA PHE A 33 -4.41 12.79 -7.22
C PHE A 33 -3.08 13.26 -7.82
N GLU A 34 -1.95 13.15 -7.11
CA GLU A 34 -0.71 13.86 -7.50
C GLU A 34 0.42 12.98 -8.07
N LYS A 35 0.43 11.66 -7.80
CA LYS A 35 1.56 10.80 -8.23
C LYS A 35 1.05 9.53 -8.88
N ARG A 36 0.85 9.59 -10.20
CA ARG A 36 0.56 8.43 -11.06
C ARG A 36 1.89 7.86 -11.58
N PRO A 37 2.50 6.85 -10.94
CA PRO A 37 3.77 6.33 -11.39
C PRO A 37 3.50 5.33 -12.52
N GLY A 38 3.82 5.72 -13.76
CA GLY A 38 3.93 4.79 -14.89
C GLY A 38 3.00 5.06 -16.08
N MET A 39 2.02 5.96 -15.96
CA MET A 39 1.20 6.40 -17.09
C MET A 39 0.94 7.89 -17.00
N ASP A 40 1.34 8.62 -18.05
CA ASP A 40 1.17 10.07 -18.12
C ASP A 40 -0.32 10.43 -18.01
N ALA A 41 -0.61 11.59 -17.42
CA ALA A 41 -1.98 12.04 -17.20
C ALA A 41 -2.79 12.05 -18.51
N GLU A 42 -2.15 12.46 -19.60
CA GLU A 42 -2.72 12.50 -20.96
C GLU A 42 -3.10 11.10 -21.48
N ALA A 43 -2.24 10.10 -21.26
CA ALA A 43 -2.53 8.71 -21.66
C ALA A 43 -3.70 8.10 -20.87
N LEU A 44 -3.88 8.52 -19.61
CA LEU A 44 -5.01 8.10 -18.79
C LEU A 44 -6.31 8.77 -19.21
N GLU A 45 -6.25 10.05 -19.55
CA GLU A 45 -7.39 10.79 -20.08
C GLU A 45 -7.84 10.23 -21.42
N GLU A 46 -6.88 9.88 -22.29
CA GLU A 46 -7.15 9.21 -23.56
C GLU A 46 -7.85 7.85 -23.35
N LEU A 47 -7.35 7.00 -22.45
CA LEU A 47 -7.98 5.72 -22.12
C LEU A 47 -9.38 5.90 -21.53
N SER A 48 -9.58 6.90 -20.68
CA SER A 48 -10.90 7.23 -20.12
C SER A 48 -11.88 7.62 -21.23
N ARG A 49 -11.46 8.51 -22.14
CA ARG A 49 -12.26 8.95 -23.28
C ARG A 49 -12.61 7.79 -24.22
N LEU A 50 -11.64 6.94 -24.53
CA LEU A 50 -11.85 5.75 -25.37
C LEU A 50 -12.78 4.73 -24.68
N ALA A 51 -12.71 4.59 -23.36
CA ALA A 51 -13.61 3.73 -22.60
C ALA A 51 -15.05 4.25 -22.63
N GLU A 52 -15.26 5.57 -22.46
CA GLU A 52 -16.58 6.19 -22.60
C GLU A 52 -17.14 6.02 -24.01
N GLN A 53 -16.32 6.24 -25.04
CA GLN A 53 -16.72 6.01 -26.43
C GLN A 53 -17.12 4.55 -26.65
N ALA A 54 -16.29 3.60 -26.20
CA ALA A 54 -16.59 2.17 -26.32
C ALA A 54 -17.86 1.75 -25.57
N ARG A 55 -18.21 2.42 -24.47
CA ARG A 55 -19.48 2.22 -23.75
C ARG A 55 -20.66 2.75 -24.56
N ASN A 56 -20.53 3.93 -25.15
CA ASN A 56 -21.63 4.62 -25.83
C ASN A 56 -21.89 4.07 -27.24
N THR A 57 -20.85 3.67 -27.98
CA THR A 57 -20.95 3.19 -29.36
C THR A 57 -20.89 1.66 -29.48
N GLY A 58 -20.42 0.97 -28.45
CA GLY A 58 -20.15 -0.47 -28.49
C GLY A 58 -18.86 -0.86 -29.24
N ASP A 59 -18.16 0.10 -29.86
CA ASP A 59 -16.89 -0.15 -30.55
C ASP A 59 -15.74 -0.25 -29.53
N ARG A 60 -15.26 -1.48 -29.31
CA ARG A 60 -14.21 -1.79 -28.33
C ARG A 60 -12.83 -1.93 -28.97
N GLU A 61 -12.69 -1.83 -30.29
CA GLU A 61 -11.42 -2.14 -30.97
C GLU A 61 -10.35 -1.08 -30.72
N ALA A 62 -10.71 0.20 -30.81
CA ALA A 62 -9.81 1.31 -30.52
C ALA A 62 -9.31 1.27 -29.07
N PHE A 63 -10.21 1.00 -28.12
CA PHE A 63 -9.88 0.87 -26.70
C PHE A 63 -8.98 -0.35 -26.44
N ALA A 64 -9.29 -1.52 -27.02
CA ALA A 64 -8.50 -2.73 -26.83
C ALA A 64 -7.06 -2.59 -27.35
N ARG A 65 -6.85 -1.87 -28.46
CA ARG A 65 -5.52 -1.56 -28.97
C ARG A 65 -4.73 -0.67 -28.00
N ALA A 66 -5.33 0.43 -27.56
CA ALA A 66 -4.70 1.35 -26.61
C ALA A 66 -4.31 0.66 -25.29
N VAL A 67 -5.18 -0.22 -24.77
CA VAL A 67 -4.88 -1.01 -23.56
C VAL A 67 -3.73 -2.01 -23.81
N ASN A 68 -3.74 -2.73 -24.92
CA ASN A 68 -2.69 -3.70 -25.21
C ASN A 68 -1.32 -3.03 -25.36
N GLU A 69 -1.25 -1.87 -26.01
CA GLU A 69 -0.03 -1.08 -26.13
C GLU A 69 0.46 -0.59 -24.78
N ARG A 70 -0.43 -0.06 -23.92
CA ARG A 70 -0.01 0.56 -22.66
C ARG A 70 0.27 -0.43 -21.53
N PHE A 71 -0.35 -1.61 -21.57
CA PHE A 71 -0.21 -2.65 -20.55
C PHE A 71 0.64 -3.86 -21.02
N ASP A 72 1.35 -3.74 -22.14
CA ASP A 72 2.17 -4.80 -22.76
C ASP A 72 1.38 -6.09 -23.03
N GLY A 73 0.08 -5.97 -23.37
CA GLY A 73 -0.84 -7.09 -23.58
C GLY A 73 -1.09 -7.96 -22.34
N ARG A 74 -0.72 -7.51 -21.13
CA ARG A 74 -0.84 -8.30 -19.89
C ARG A 74 -2.14 -8.09 -19.14
N VAL A 75 -2.89 -7.05 -19.48
CA VAL A 75 -4.20 -6.76 -18.89
C VAL A 75 -5.26 -7.01 -19.95
N ASP A 76 -6.26 -7.81 -19.60
CA ASP A 76 -7.43 -8.04 -20.45
C ASP A 76 -8.16 -6.69 -20.69
N PRO A 77 -8.39 -6.28 -21.95
CA PRO A 77 -9.12 -5.05 -22.27
C PRO A 77 -10.48 -4.95 -21.59
N ARG A 78 -11.14 -6.06 -21.27
CA ARG A 78 -12.42 -6.05 -20.55
C ARG A 78 -12.26 -5.59 -19.10
N VAL A 79 -11.16 -5.95 -18.44
CA VAL A 79 -10.85 -5.50 -17.07
C VAL A 79 -10.50 -4.02 -17.07
N ALA A 80 -9.73 -3.57 -18.08
CA ALA A 80 -9.44 -2.16 -18.25
C ALA A 80 -10.72 -1.36 -18.52
N LEU A 81 -11.61 -1.84 -19.39
CA LEU A 81 -12.89 -1.18 -19.69
C LEU A 81 -13.75 -1.06 -18.43
N ALA A 82 -13.90 -2.16 -17.67
CA ALA A 82 -14.60 -2.16 -16.39
C ALA A 82 -14.02 -1.18 -15.37
N ALA A 83 -12.71 -0.95 -15.41
CA ALA A 83 -12.06 0.07 -14.60
C ALA A 83 -12.43 1.48 -15.10
N PHE A 84 -12.08 1.81 -16.35
CA PHE A 84 -12.22 3.14 -16.99
C PHE A 84 -13.66 3.60 -17.24
N SER A 85 -14.66 2.73 -17.13
CA SER A 85 -16.07 3.08 -17.34
C SER A 85 -16.89 3.28 -16.06
N ARG A 86 -16.28 3.32 -14.86
CA ARG A 86 -16.98 3.63 -13.59
C ARG A 86 -17.30 5.13 -13.51
N ASP A 87 -18.57 5.48 -13.39
CA ASP A 87 -19.04 6.87 -13.30
C ASP A 87 -18.76 7.55 -11.94
N ASP A 88 -18.52 6.77 -10.87
CA ASP A 88 -18.50 7.29 -9.49
C ASP A 88 -17.11 7.72 -8.97
N GLU A 89 -16.00 7.35 -9.60
CA GLU A 89 -14.66 7.64 -9.07
C GLU A 89 -13.58 7.59 -10.16
N PRO A 90 -12.64 8.56 -10.21
CA PRO A 90 -11.50 8.50 -11.12
C PRO A 90 -10.67 7.24 -10.82
N VAL A 91 -10.43 6.48 -11.88
CA VAL A 91 -9.84 5.14 -11.78
C VAL A 91 -8.39 5.19 -11.32
N ASN A 92 -8.06 4.41 -10.29
CA ASN A 92 -6.68 4.14 -9.92
C ASN A 92 -6.04 3.17 -10.93
N ALA A 93 -5.73 3.66 -12.14
CA ALA A 93 -5.05 2.86 -13.15
C ALA A 93 -3.66 2.38 -12.69
N ALA A 94 -3.06 3.04 -11.69
CA ALA A 94 -1.80 2.61 -11.10
C ALA A 94 -1.93 1.24 -10.43
N MET A 95 -3.09 0.88 -9.90
CA MET A 95 -3.39 -0.48 -9.42
C MET A 95 -3.23 -1.53 -10.53
N LEU A 96 -3.82 -1.27 -11.71
CA LEU A 96 -3.71 -2.17 -12.86
C LEU A 96 -2.26 -2.28 -13.34
N LEU A 97 -1.50 -1.18 -13.35
CA LEU A 97 -0.08 -1.18 -13.70
C LEU A 97 0.77 -1.98 -12.71
N ARG A 98 0.56 -1.76 -11.40
CA ARG A 98 1.27 -2.47 -10.32
C ARG A 98 1.01 -3.97 -10.37
N ARG A 99 -0.20 -4.39 -10.77
CA ARG A 99 -0.66 -5.79 -10.73
C ARG A 99 -0.85 -6.46 -12.08
N ARG A 100 -0.46 -5.83 -13.20
CA ARG A 100 -0.65 -6.33 -14.57
C ARG A 100 -0.20 -7.77 -14.82
N ARG A 101 0.82 -8.26 -14.10
CA ARG A 101 1.34 -9.65 -14.24
C ARG A 101 0.57 -10.68 -13.42
N GLN A 102 -0.20 -10.21 -12.45
CA GLN A 102 -0.91 -11.01 -11.45
C GLN A 102 -2.40 -11.12 -11.77
N ILE A 103 -2.96 -10.26 -12.61
CA ILE A 103 -4.37 -10.34 -13.02
C ILE A 103 -4.54 -11.51 -14.00
N VAL A 104 -5.52 -12.38 -13.72
CA VAL A 104 -5.92 -13.50 -14.58
C VAL A 104 -7.44 -13.47 -14.74
N THR A 105 -7.92 -13.66 -15.96
CA THR A 105 -9.36 -13.73 -16.26
C THR A 105 -9.75 -15.17 -16.61
N ASN A 106 -10.66 -15.76 -15.84
CA ASN A 106 -11.25 -17.08 -16.12
C ASN A 106 -12.77 -17.04 -15.90
N GLY A 107 -13.46 -16.26 -16.73
CA GLY A 107 -14.89 -15.92 -16.57
C GLY A 107 -15.20 -14.96 -15.41
N ARG A 108 -14.23 -14.74 -14.50
CA ARG A 108 -14.20 -13.71 -13.46
C ARG A 108 -12.74 -13.25 -13.27
N ILE A 109 -12.56 -12.09 -12.66
CA ILE A 109 -11.23 -11.55 -12.33
C ILE A 109 -10.67 -12.30 -11.11
N MET A 110 -9.50 -12.90 -11.32
CA MET A 110 -8.72 -13.62 -10.32
C MET A 110 -7.31 -13.05 -10.23
N VAL A 111 -6.62 -13.34 -9.13
CA VAL A 111 -5.26 -12.85 -8.87
C VAL A 111 -4.32 -14.02 -8.63
N ARG A 112 -3.19 -14.03 -9.34
CA ARG A 112 -2.09 -14.98 -9.21
C ARG A 112 -0.99 -14.43 -8.28
N HIS A 113 -0.66 -15.22 -7.26
CA HIS A 113 0.37 -14.93 -6.27
C HIS A 113 1.73 -15.52 -6.66
N LEU A 114 2.78 -15.18 -5.91
CA LEU A 114 4.17 -15.61 -6.16
C LEU A 114 4.35 -17.13 -6.23
N ALA A 115 3.56 -17.91 -5.49
CA ALA A 115 3.60 -19.37 -5.50
C ALA A 115 2.71 -20.01 -6.59
N SER A 116 2.38 -19.26 -7.67
CA SER A 116 1.41 -19.64 -8.71
C SER A 116 -0.01 -19.96 -8.19
N TRP A 117 -0.27 -19.73 -6.91
CA TRP A 117 -1.59 -19.87 -6.33
C TRP A 117 -2.49 -18.76 -6.86
N THR A 118 -3.63 -19.15 -7.41
CA THR A 118 -4.65 -18.21 -7.89
C THR A 118 -5.78 -18.14 -6.87
N THR A 119 -6.06 -16.95 -6.35
CA THR A 119 -7.17 -16.74 -5.41
C THR A 119 -8.15 -15.71 -5.95
N ARG A 120 -9.33 -15.67 -5.33
CA ARG A 120 -10.26 -14.56 -5.52
C ARG A 120 -9.71 -13.32 -4.79
N PRO A 121 -9.95 -12.12 -5.33
CA PRO A 121 -9.64 -10.88 -4.63
C PRO A 121 -10.44 -10.80 -3.32
N PRO A 122 -9.91 -10.13 -2.28
CA PRO A 122 -10.62 -9.93 -1.03
C PRO A 122 -11.91 -9.16 -1.27
N SER A 123 -12.99 -9.55 -0.59
CA SER A 123 -14.32 -8.91 -0.72
C SER A 123 -14.55 -7.78 0.29
N ARG A 124 -13.62 -7.59 1.22
CA ARG A 124 -13.70 -6.57 2.28
C ARG A 124 -12.49 -5.67 2.20
N ASP A 125 -12.71 -4.39 2.43
CA ASP A 125 -11.63 -3.44 2.63
C ASP A 125 -11.03 -3.62 4.03
N LEU A 126 -9.73 -3.90 4.10
CA LEU A 126 -8.97 -4.10 5.34
C LEU A 126 -8.16 -2.87 5.74
N ARG A 127 -8.19 -1.81 4.93
CA ARG A 127 -7.38 -0.61 5.11
C ARG A 127 -7.61 0.05 6.47
N GLY A 128 -8.87 0.14 6.90
CA GLY A 128 -9.23 0.64 8.22
C GLY A 128 -8.63 -0.16 9.38
N THR A 129 -8.50 -1.47 9.24
CA THR A 129 -7.84 -2.30 10.26
C THR A 129 -6.33 -2.13 10.24
N LEU A 130 -5.72 -2.07 9.05
CA LEU A 130 -4.27 -1.96 8.89
C LEU A 130 -3.74 -0.60 9.34
N ILE A 131 -4.49 0.49 9.15
CA ILE A 131 -4.11 1.80 9.71
C ILE A 131 -4.10 1.79 11.25
N ILE A 132 -5.05 1.11 11.90
CA ILE A 132 -5.05 0.96 13.37
C ILE A 132 -3.77 0.22 13.83
N VAL A 133 -3.37 -0.84 13.11
CA VAL A 133 -2.12 -1.56 13.40
C VAL A 133 -0.89 -0.65 13.23
N ILE A 134 -0.84 0.13 12.16
CA ILE A 134 0.26 1.09 11.89
C ILE A 134 0.34 2.14 13.00
N ILE A 135 -0.79 2.69 13.45
CA ILE A 135 -0.86 3.64 14.56
C ILE A 135 -0.36 2.98 15.85
N ALA A 136 -0.79 1.74 16.15
CA ALA A 136 -0.35 1.02 17.34
C ALA A 136 1.17 0.75 17.35
N LEU A 137 1.75 0.40 16.19
CA LEU A 137 3.20 0.22 16.05
C LEU A 137 3.95 1.53 16.29
N CYS A 138 3.45 2.66 15.76
CA CYS A 138 4.06 3.97 15.97
C CYS A 138 3.96 4.42 17.44
N LEU A 139 2.81 4.22 18.09
CA LEU A 139 2.66 4.48 19.52
C LEU A 139 3.61 3.63 20.37
N SER A 140 3.86 2.38 19.95
CA SER A 140 4.84 1.51 20.61
C SER A 140 6.26 2.04 20.46
N VAL A 141 6.65 2.54 19.28
CA VAL A 141 7.95 3.19 19.05
C VAL A 141 8.10 4.44 19.93
N LEU A 142 7.07 5.29 19.99
CA LEU A 142 7.06 6.47 20.86
C LEU A 142 7.20 6.09 22.34
N GLY A 143 6.49 5.04 22.77
CA GLY A 143 6.57 4.50 24.13
C GLY A 143 7.98 4.00 24.46
N LEU A 144 8.62 3.23 23.57
CA LEU A 144 9.99 2.77 23.74
C LEU A 144 11.01 3.91 23.71
N GLY A 145 10.80 4.91 22.87
CA GLY A 145 11.60 6.13 22.84
C GLY A 145 11.54 6.89 24.16
N GLY A 146 10.34 7.09 24.71
CA GLY A 146 10.14 7.71 26.02
C GLY A 146 10.75 6.88 27.14
N LEU A 147 10.59 5.56 27.10
CA LEU A 147 11.20 4.63 28.04
C LEU A 147 12.73 4.73 28.03
N SER A 148 13.35 4.91 26.86
CA SER A 148 14.81 5.07 26.75
C SER A 148 15.33 6.31 27.48
N VAL A 149 14.57 7.40 27.48
CA VAL A 149 14.96 8.64 28.18
C VAL A 149 14.72 8.48 29.68
N TYR A 150 13.62 7.83 30.06
CA TYR A 150 13.30 7.56 31.45
C TYR A 150 14.39 6.75 32.15
N THR A 151 14.89 5.70 31.51
CA THR A 151 15.89 4.80 32.09
C THR A 151 17.29 5.40 32.23
N ILE A 152 17.55 6.58 31.64
CA ILE A 152 18.76 7.37 31.91
C ILE A 152 18.76 7.90 33.35
N GLY A 153 17.61 8.39 33.82
CA GLY A 153 17.48 8.99 35.15
C GLY A 153 17.02 8.00 36.22
N TYR A 154 16.32 6.95 35.82
CA TYR A 154 15.66 6.00 36.72
C TYR A 154 15.77 4.58 36.17
N GLU A 155 16.81 3.87 36.57
CA GLU A 155 16.97 2.45 36.22
C GLU A 155 15.84 1.62 36.81
N LEU A 156 15.30 0.71 36.00
CA LEU A 156 14.29 -0.24 36.43
C LEU A 156 14.96 -1.41 37.16
N GLY A 157 14.83 -1.43 38.49
CA GLY A 157 15.44 -2.45 39.35
C GLY A 157 14.75 -3.82 39.36
N SER A 158 13.59 -3.95 38.70
CA SER A 158 12.90 -5.24 38.60
C SER A 158 13.55 -6.11 37.51
N PRO A 159 13.90 -7.38 37.80
CA PRO A 159 14.50 -8.29 36.82
C PRO A 159 13.67 -8.46 35.54
N ALA A 160 12.35 -8.37 35.63
CA ALA A 160 11.44 -8.49 34.49
C ALA A 160 11.57 -7.32 33.49
N PHE A 161 12.09 -6.17 33.94
CA PHE A 161 12.22 -4.95 33.15
C PHE A 161 13.68 -4.52 32.95
N ALA A 162 14.65 -5.34 33.37
CA ALA A 162 16.08 -5.02 33.23
C ALA A 162 16.50 -4.78 31.77
N TRP A 163 15.82 -5.41 30.81
CA TRP A 163 16.05 -5.21 29.38
C TRP A 163 15.80 -3.77 28.90
N ALA A 164 14.94 -3.01 29.60
CA ALA A 164 14.62 -1.64 29.23
C ALA A 164 15.70 -0.64 29.65
N ASN A 165 16.65 -1.05 30.49
CA ASN A 165 17.82 -0.24 30.83
C ASN A 165 18.91 -0.35 29.74
N ASP A 166 18.82 -1.32 28.83
CA ASP A 166 19.79 -1.49 27.74
C ASP A 166 19.36 -0.70 26.49
N PRO A 167 20.07 0.39 26.13
CA PRO A 167 19.73 1.20 24.97
C PRO A 167 19.86 0.44 23.64
N ALA A 168 20.72 -0.58 23.54
CA ALA A 168 20.85 -1.39 22.33
C ALA A 168 19.63 -2.30 22.13
N VAL A 169 19.06 -2.85 23.22
CA VAL A 169 17.82 -3.62 23.17
C VAL A 169 16.66 -2.72 22.73
N LEU A 170 16.53 -1.53 23.33
CA LEU A 170 15.48 -0.58 22.96
C LEU A 170 15.58 -0.15 21.50
N LEU A 171 16.78 0.19 21.03
CA LEU A 171 17.01 0.55 19.63
C LEU A 171 16.63 -0.60 18.68
N SER A 172 16.97 -1.84 19.03
CA SER A 172 16.66 -3.03 18.22
C SER A 172 15.15 -3.26 18.13
N LEU A 173 14.42 -3.10 19.23
CA LEU A 173 12.96 -3.20 19.24
C LEU A 173 12.31 -2.09 18.42
N ILE A 174 12.80 -0.85 18.53
CA ILE A 174 12.32 0.27 17.71
C ILE A 174 12.55 0.00 16.22
N ALA A 175 13.76 -0.46 15.85
CA ALA A 175 14.08 -0.80 14.46
C ALA A 175 13.15 -1.91 13.92
N LEU A 176 12.88 -2.94 14.73
CA LEU A 176 11.95 -4.01 14.36
C LEU A 176 10.52 -3.48 14.12
N LEU A 177 10.04 -2.58 14.98
CA LEU A 177 8.71 -1.97 14.82
C LEU A 177 8.61 -1.09 13.58
N ILE A 178 9.69 -0.37 13.22
CA ILE A 178 9.76 0.44 11.98
C ILE A 178 9.65 -0.48 10.75
N VAL A 179 10.41 -1.59 10.74
CA VAL A 179 10.34 -2.58 9.66
C VAL A 179 8.96 -3.21 9.60
N ALA A 180 8.38 -3.59 10.75
CA ALA A 180 7.02 -4.14 10.81
C ALA A 180 6.00 -3.14 10.24
N THR A 181 6.10 -1.87 10.59
CA THR A 181 5.24 -0.80 10.05
C THR A 181 5.37 -0.72 8.52
N HIS A 182 6.58 -0.88 7.99
CA HIS A 182 6.80 -0.86 6.54
C HIS A 182 6.16 -2.07 5.85
N LEU A 183 6.28 -3.26 6.46
CA LEU A 183 5.66 -4.49 5.93
C LEU A 183 4.14 -4.40 5.97
N VAL A 184 3.56 -3.88 7.04
CA VAL A 184 2.10 -3.67 7.15
C VAL A 184 1.62 -2.68 6.10
N TYR A 185 2.35 -1.59 5.85
CA TYR A 185 2.04 -0.67 4.77
C TYR A 185 2.11 -1.32 3.38
N LYS A 186 3.15 -2.11 3.10
CA LYS A 186 3.24 -2.85 1.82
C LYS A 186 2.09 -3.83 1.66
N LEU A 187 1.68 -4.49 2.74
CA LEU A 187 0.54 -5.39 2.76
C LEU A 187 -0.78 -4.64 2.54
N ASP A 188 -0.94 -3.45 3.14
CA ASP A 188 -2.09 -2.58 2.96
C ASP A 188 -2.28 -2.19 1.49
N VAL A 189 -1.25 -1.61 0.88
CA VAL A 189 -1.29 -1.24 -0.55
C VAL A 189 -1.57 -2.46 -1.41
N TYR A 190 -0.99 -3.61 -1.07
CA TYR A 190 -1.21 -4.85 -1.79
C TYR A 190 -2.66 -5.32 -1.71
N LEU A 191 -3.23 -5.42 -0.50
CA LEU A 191 -4.60 -5.89 -0.29
C LEU A 191 -5.63 -4.91 -0.86
N HIS A 192 -5.36 -3.60 -0.75
CA HIS A 192 -6.21 -2.56 -1.32
C HIS A 192 -6.24 -2.64 -2.86
N ASP A 193 -5.07 -2.81 -3.51
CA ASP A 193 -5.00 -3.07 -4.95
C ASP A 193 -5.84 -4.29 -5.36
N LEU A 194 -5.77 -5.39 -4.58
CA LEU A 194 -6.56 -6.58 -4.90
C LEU A 194 -8.06 -6.36 -4.69
N TYR A 195 -8.43 -5.63 -3.63
CA TYR A 195 -9.82 -5.31 -3.32
C TYR A 195 -10.46 -4.47 -4.45
N GLU A 196 -9.79 -3.41 -4.89
CA GLU A 196 -10.30 -2.55 -5.97
C GLU A 196 -10.34 -3.29 -7.32
N ILE A 197 -9.36 -4.15 -7.64
CA ILE A 197 -9.45 -5.07 -8.80
C ILE A 197 -10.69 -5.98 -8.67
N GLY A 198 -10.95 -6.48 -7.45
CA GLY A 198 -12.10 -7.34 -7.16
C GLY A 198 -13.44 -6.65 -7.35
N ARG A 199 -13.54 -5.35 -7.04
CA ARG A 199 -14.74 -4.53 -7.28
C ARG A 199 -15.09 -4.36 -8.75
N LEU A 200 -14.17 -4.68 -9.67
CA LEU A 200 -14.44 -4.64 -11.12
C LEU A 200 -15.24 -5.88 -11.60
N ASN A 201 -15.31 -6.96 -10.81
CA ASN A 201 -16.00 -8.20 -11.20
C ASN A 201 -17.47 -8.04 -11.62
N PRO A 202 -18.31 -7.19 -10.98
CA PRO A 202 -19.67 -6.95 -11.43
C PRO A 202 -19.75 -6.31 -12.82
N HIS A 203 -18.78 -5.46 -13.17
CA HIS A 203 -18.71 -4.72 -14.44
C HIS A 203 -17.98 -5.49 -15.55
N PHE A 204 -17.33 -6.61 -15.20
CA PHE A 204 -16.60 -7.47 -16.14
C PHE A 204 -17.51 -8.40 -16.95
N ARG A 205 -18.76 -8.61 -16.52
CA ARG A 205 -19.70 -9.56 -17.16
C ARG A 205 -20.31 -9.02 -18.44
#